data_AF-A0AA42YUF4-F1
#
_entry.id   AF-A0AA42YUF4-F1
#
_cell.length_a   1.000
_cell.length_b   1.000
_cell.length_c   1.000
_cell.angle_alpha   90.00
_cell.angle_beta   90.00
_cell.angle_gamma   90.00
#
_symmetry.space_group_name_H-M   'P 1'
#
loop_
_entity.id
_entity.type
_entity.pdbx_description
1 polymer ?
#
loop_
_entity_poly.entity_id
_entity_poly.type
_entity_poly.pdbx_seq_one_letter_code
_entity_poly.pdbx_strand_id
1 'polypeptide(L)'
;MARLFLLATLSLLCTASLSCESLNIPPAPDLQPVLNAYENPSAVVDGEIMGEVADEIAKAAEEIDDSEIFEEILDVIIEVQQELEMNTNENGELVLNGTCVGGANEGSACVDDSDCTDGTDGTCGGLTLPSPNGGVQVNFICDGWDERQFDPDYEADPDPANGKIELTMTLDGGGIGRVVWGTAANCRYLVPGEGDTCEAAGCFEASYNGGVAVDLGDTVPLDEDITELLVTFVVDGVIGFDPIGVDGSPFAIDQSFRVKLADTDGLEILVDIGEQPLEETFTYFFRGTTQGLRARNGTFRCDLEDMVCSDDSGPVFSWQ
;
A
#
# COMPACT_ATOMS: atom_id res chain seq x y z
N MET A 1 0.75 4.35 18.95
CA MET A 1 0.92 3.04 18.26
C MET A 1 -0.34 2.25 18.52
N ALA A 2 -1.30 2.29 17.59
CA ALA A 2 -2.49 1.46 17.67
C ALA A 2 -2.06 -0.01 17.67
N ARG A 3 -2.44 -0.76 18.70
CA ARG A 3 -2.23 -2.21 18.68
C ARG A 3 -3.20 -2.78 17.67
N LEU A 4 -2.67 -3.31 16.58
CA LEU A 4 -3.46 -4.12 15.66
C LEU A 4 -4.17 -5.20 16.48
N PHE A 5 -5.49 -5.12 16.62
CA PHE A 5 -6.28 -6.31 16.89
C PHE A 5 -6.30 -7.08 15.57
N LEU A 6 -5.18 -7.75 15.30
CA LEU A 6 -5.00 -8.71 14.23
C LEU A 6 -5.95 -9.88 14.54
N LEU A 7 -7.24 -9.70 14.27
CA LEU A 7 -8.15 -10.79 13.92
C LEU A 7 -7.77 -11.25 12.51
N ALA A 8 -6.48 -11.55 12.30
CA ALA A 8 -6.07 -12.40 11.20
C ALA A 8 -6.70 -13.74 11.49
N THR A 9 -7.87 -13.93 10.90
CA THR A 9 -8.48 -15.24 10.84
C THR A 9 -7.68 -15.96 9.76
N LEU A 10 -6.46 -16.38 10.10
CA LEU A 10 -5.56 -17.11 9.22
C LEU A 10 -6.22 -18.45 8.93
N SER A 11 -7.08 -18.46 7.91
CA SER A 11 -7.87 -19.61 7.49
C SER A 11 -6.99 -20.51 6.65
N LEU A 12 -6.03 -21.15 7.31
CA LEU A 12 -5.02 -21.95 6.64
C LEU A 12 -5.55 -23.38 6.45
N LEU A 13 -6.07 -23.68 5.26
CA LEU A 13 -6.59 -25.00 4.91
C LEU A 13 -5.55 -25.86 4.16
N CYS A 14 -4.89 -26.71 4.97
CA CYS A 14 -4.30 -28.02 4.70
C CYS A 14 -3.42 -28.24 3.44
N THR A 15 -2.16 -28.59 3.68
CA THR A 15 -1.37 -29.46 2.79
C THR A 15 -1.02 -30.78 3.49
N ALA A 16 -1.86 -31.79 3.27
CA ALA A 16 -1.44 -33.19 3.06
C ALA A 16 -2.67 -34.11 2.89
N SER A 17 -2.98 -34.46 1.64
CA SER A 17 -3.69 -35.69 1.22
C SER A 17 -5.21 -35.86 1.44
N LEU A 18 -5.96 -34.84 1.87
CA LEU A 18 -7.43 -34.84 1.79
C LEU A 18 -7.87 -33.63 0.98
N SER A 19 -8.73 -33.85 -0.01
CA SER A 19 -9.24 -32.87 -0.97
C SER A 19 -9.29 -31.44 -0.42
N CYS A 20 -8.36 -30.58 -0.84
CA CYS A 20 -8.55 -29.14 -0.74
C CYS A 20 -9.82 -28.84 -1.54
N GLU A 21 -10.93 -28.55 -0.85
CA GLU A 21 -11.82 -27.53 -1.37
C GLU A 21 -10.89 -26.34 -1.65
N SER A 22 -10.72 -26.02 -2.94
CA SER A 22 -9.80 -25.00 -3.41
C SER A 22 -9.92 -23.79 -2.49
N LEU A 23 -8.80 -23.40 -1.87
CA LEU A 23 -8.70 -22.19 -1.06
C LEU A 23 -9.40 -21.08 -1.85
N ASN A 24 -10.53 -20.60 -1.34
CA ASN A 24 -11.38 -19.65 -2.07
C ASN A 24 -10.78 -18.25 -1.94
N ILE A 25 -9.51 -18.12 -2.29
CA ILE A 25 -8.84 -16.85 -2.44
C ILE A 25 -9.34 -16.29 -3.78
N PRO A 26 -9.92 -15.08 -3.81
CA PRO A 26 -10.22 -14.42 -5.07
C PRO A 26 -8.93 -14.33 -5.91
N PRO A 27 -8.98 -14.48 -7.24
CA PRO A 27 -7.77 -14.29 -8.04
C PRO A 27 -7.28 -12.84 -7.87
N ALA A 28 -5.96 -12.67 -7.79
CA ALA A 28 -5.36 -11.34 -7.85
C ALA A 28 -5.73 -10.66 -9.17
N PRO A 29 -5.91 -9.32 -9.19
CA PRO A 29 -6.12 -8.58 -10.42
C PRO A 29 -4.87 -8.69 -11.33
N ASP A 30 -5.09 -8.65 -12.65
CA ASP A 30 -4.01 -8.64 -13.62
C ASP A 30 -3.43 -7.22 -13.73
N LEU A 31 -2.27 -7.01 -13.10
CA LEU A 31 -1.58 -5.71 -13.12
C LEU A 31 -0.62 -5.56 -14.32
N GLN A 32 -0.43 -6.60 -15.12
CA GLN A 32 0.53 -6.58 -16.21
C GLN A 32 0.28 -5.45 -17.24
N PRO A 33 -0.97 -5.09 -17.60
CA PRO A 33 -1.24 -3.95 -18.47
C PRO A 33 -0.70 -2.63 -17.90
N VAL A 34 -0.96 -2.36 -16.62
CA VAL A 34 -0.50 -1.14 -15.93
C VAL A 34 1.01 -1.10 -15.88
N LEU A 35 1.64 -2.21 -15.47
CA LEU A 35 3.10 -2.29 -15.38
C LEU A 35 3.77 -2.12 -16.75
N ASN A 36 3.18 -2.66 -17.81
CA ASN A 36 3.67 -2.44 -19.18
C ASN A 36 3.59 -0.96 -19.60
N ALA A 37 2.57 -0.23 -19.14
CA ALA A 37 2.38 1.18 -19.47
C ALA A 37 3.47 2.08 -18.84
N TYR A 38 3.90 1.79 -17.61
CA TYR A 38 5.06 2.47 -17.00
C TYR A 38 6.37 2.24 -17.76
N GLU A 39 6.59 1.00 -18.20
CA GLU A 39 7.82 0.63 -18.91
C GLU A 39 7.83 1.10 -20.37
N ASN A 40 6.65 1.17 -21.00
CA ASN A 40 6.49 1.53 -22.40
C ASN A 40 5.34 2.53 -22.62
N PRO A 41 5.48 3.80 -22.20
CA PRO A 41 4.50 4.85 -22.47
C PRO A 41 4.10 4.95 -23.94
N SER A 42 2.80 5.06 -24.21
CA SER A 42 2.25 5.08 -25.56
C SER A 42 1.92 6.49 -26.08
N ALA A 43 1.68 7.45 -25.18
CA ALA A 43 1.30 8.82 -25.51
C ALA A 43 2.48 9.63 -26.07
N VAL A 44 2.18 10.53 -27.01
CA VAL A 44 3.10 11.60 -27.42
C VAL A 44 2.66 12.86 -26.71
N VAL A 45 3.47 13.36 -25.79
CA VAL A 45 3.10 14.51 -24.97
C VAL A 45 3.68 15.79 -25.55
N ASP A 46 2.84 16.82 -25.64
CA ASP A 46 3.21 18.18 -26.02
C ASP A 46 2.55 19.21 -25.08
N GLY A 47 2.66 20.49 -25.42
CA GLY A 47 2.11 21.57 -24.60
C GLY A 47 0.59 21.63 -24.57
N GLU A 48 -0.11 21.07 -25.55
CA GLU A 48 -1.59 21.01 -25.52
C GLU A 48 -2.02 19.98 -24.47
N ILE A 49 -1.46 18.77 -24.53
CA ILE A 49 -1.74 17.72 -23.53
C ILE A 49 -1.38 18.20 -22.13
N MET A 50 -0.18 18.76 -21.93
CA MET A 50 0.22 19.25 -20.60
C MET A 50 -0.68 20.39 -20.10
N GLY A 51 -1.19 21.25 -20.98
CA GLY A 51 -2.14 22.28 -20.60
C GLY A 51 -3.48 21.72 -20.09
N GLU A 52 -3.84 20.51 -20.51
CA GLU A 52 -5.06 19.84 -20.06
C GLU A 52 -4.88 19.08 -18.74
N VAL A 53 -3.72 18.42 -18.54
CA VAL A 53 -3.53 17.46 -17.43
C VAL A 53 -2.60 17.94 -16.32
N ALA A 54 -1.88 19.06 -16.48
CA ALA A 54 -0.90 19.52 -15.49
C ALA A 54 -1.52 19.76 -14.10
N ASP A 55 -2.68 20.42 -14.06
CA ASP A 55 -3.38 20.70 -12.80
C ASP A 55 -3.89 19.41 -12.15
N GLU A 56 -4.35 18.44 -12.95
CA GLU A 56 -4.79 17.14 -12.46
C GLU A 56 -3.63 16.33 -11.89
N ILE A 57 -2.46 16.36 -12.53
CA ILE A 57 -1.23 15.71 -12.02
C ILE A 57 -0.80 16.35 -10.70
N ALA A 58 -0.74 17.68 -10.64
CA ALA A 58 -0.33 18.40 -9.43
C ALA A 58 -1.27 18.05 -8.26
N LYS A 59 -2.58 18.08 -8.54
CA LYS A 59 -3.61 17.72 -7.57
C LYS A 59 -3.51 16.26 -7.13
N ALA A 60 -3.34 15.31 -8.06
CA ALA A 60 -3.19 13.90 -7.71
C ALA A 60 -1.94 13.65 -6.87
N ALA A 61 -0.83 14.36 -7.15
CA ALA A 61 0.38 14.26 -6.36
C ALA A 61 0.18 14.76 -4.92
N GLU A 62 -0.45 15.92 -4.75
CA GLU A 62 -0.83 16.47 -3.43
C GLU A 62 -1.77 15.50 -2.69
N GLU A 63 -2.80 14.98 -3.36
CA GLU A 63 -3.73 14.03 -2.76
C GLU A 63 -3.08 12.71 -2.36
N ILE A 64 -2.06 12.24 -3.09
CA ILE A 64 -1.30 11.02 -2.73
C ILE A 64 -0.39 11.30 -1.53
N ASP A 65 0.28 12.46 -1.51
CA ASP A 65 1.18 12.88 -0.44
C ASP A 65 0.42 13.11 0.88
N ASP A 66 -0.76 13.73 0.82
CA ASP A 66 -1.63 14.00 1.98
C ASP A 66 -2.41 12.76 2.45
N SER A 67 -2.35 11.65 1.71
CA SER A 67 -3.21 10.49 1.92
C SER A 67 -2.57 9.43 2.84
N GLU A 68 -3.00 9.40 4.10
CA GLU A 68 -2.58 8.38 5.08
C GLU A 68 -2.96 6.94 4.67
N ILE A 69 -4.00 6.73 3.85
CA ILE A 69 -4.45 5.37 3.50
C ILE A 69 -3.37 4.52 2.81
N PHE A 70 -2.49 5.12 2.01
CA PHE A 70 -1.46 4.34 1.31
C PHE A 70 -0.34 3.91 2.23
N GLU A 71 0.00 4.77 3.20
CA GLU A 71 0.92 4.43 4.29
C GLU A 71 0.31 3.35 5.16
N GLU A 72 -0.96 3.50 5.58
CA GLU A 72 -1.66 2.47 6.36
C GLU A 72 -1.68 1.11 5.67
N ILE A 73 -1.96 1.07 4.35
CA ILE A 73 -1.97 -0.20 3.60
C ILE A 73 -0.58 -0.85 3.64
N LEU A 74 0.49 -0.07 3.52
CA LEU A 74 1.85 -0.59 3.58
C LEU A 74 2.23 -1.01 5.00
N ASP A 75 1.86 -0.23 6.00
CA ASP A 75 2.04 -0.58 7.40
C ASP A 75 1.36 -1.90 7.74
N VAL A 76 0.13 -2.12 7.27
CA VAL A 76 -0.55 -3.40 7.42
C VAL A 76 0.22 -4.55 6.75
N ILE A 77 0.81 -4.32 5.56
CA ILE A 77 1.62 -5.34 4.88
C ILE A 77 2.92 -5.62 5.67
N ILE A 78 3.58 -4.57 6.18
CA ILE A 78 4.80 -4.64 6.99
C ILE A 78 4.52 -5.37 8.31
N GLU A 79 3.42 -5.07 8.98
CA GLU A 79 3.02 -5.76 10.20
C GLU A 79 2.77 -7.25 9.95
N VAL A 80 2.11 -7.59 8.84
CA VAL A 80 1.94 -9.00 8.47
C VAL A 80 3.28 -9.66 8.15
N GLN A 81 4.21 -8.96 7.50
CA GLN A 81 5.56 -9.46 7.26
C GLN A 81 6.27 -9.75 8.58
N GLN A 82 6.25 -8.81 9.53
CA GLN A 82 6.86 -8.96 10.85
C GLN A 82 6.23 -10.11 11.64
N GLU A 83 4.91 -10.24 11.61
CA GLU A 83 4.21 -11.36 12.24
C GLU A 83 4.61 -12.71 11.62
N LEU A 84 4.72 -12.78 10.30
CA LEU A 84 5.21 -13.98 9.61
C LEU A 84 6.67 -14.28 9.96
N GLU A 85 7.53 -13.26 10.03
CA GLU A 85 8.94 -13.39 10.41
C GLU A 85 9.08 -13.92 11.85
N MET A 86 8.36 -13.31 12.80
CA MET A 86 8.37 -13.72 14.21
C MET A 86 7.87 -15.15 14.41
N ASN A 87 6.99 -15.63 13.53
CA ASN A 87 6.47 -16.99 13.56
C ASN A 87 7.25 -17.96 12.65
N THR A 88 8.34 -17.53 12.01
CA THR A 88 9.17 -18.40 11.15
C THR A 88 10.40 -18.90 11.92
N ASN A 89 10.61 -20.21 11.95
CA ASN A 89 11.75 -20.82 12.66
C ASN A 89 13.08 -20.70 11.87
N GLU A 90 14.19 -21.12 12.48
CA GLU A 90 15.53 -21.09 11.87
C GLU A 90 15.68 -21.90 10.56
N ASN A 91 14.71 -22.79 10.27
CA ASN A 91 14.68 -23.59 9.05
C ASN A 91 13.82 -22.94 7.95
N GLY A 92 13.27 -21.74 8.16
CA GLY A 92 12.38 -21.05 7.23
C GLY A 92 10.97 -21.65 7.19
N GLU A 93 10.55 -22.31 8.26
CA GLU A 93 9.22 -22.92 8.37
C GLU A 93 8.32 -22.07 9.26
N LEU A 94 7.12 -21.75 8.78
CA LEU A 94 6.13 -20.98 9.54
C LEU A 94 5.51 -21.88 10.62
N VAL A 95 5.55 -21.44 11.87
CA VAL A 95 5.05 -22.15 13.06
C VAL A 95 3.82 -21.43 13.59
N LEU A 96 2.63 -21.99 13.35
CA LEU A 96 1.37 -21.41 13.81
C LEU A 96 0.89 -22.03 15.11
N ASN A 97 0.29 -21.20 15.99
CA ASN A 97 -0.23 -21.62 17.29
C ASN A 97 0.82 -22.25 18.21
N GLY A 98 2.08 -21.82 18.09
CA GLY A 98 3.08 -22.14 19.11
C GLY A 98 2.67 -21.47 20.43
N THR A 99 2.54 -22.24 21.51
CA THR A 99 2.38 -21.66 22.85
C THR A 99 3.76 -21.49 23.47
N CYS A 100 4.26 -20.25 23.48
CA CYS A 100 5.44 -19.89 24.25
C CYS A 100 5.03 -19.65 25.71
N VAL A 101 5.80 -20.19 26.65
CA VAL A 101 5.65 -19.95 28.09
C VAL A 101 6.87 -19.19 28.56
N GLY A 102 6.80 -17.86 28.45
CA GLY A 102 7.98 -16.99 28.52
C GLY A 102 8.41 -16.52 27.13
N GLY A 103 9.27 -15.50 27.09
CA GLY A 103 9.79 -14.89 25.84
C GLY A 103 9.61 -13.36 25.77
N ALA A 104 10.15 -12.75 24.73
CA ALA A 104 9.83 -11.36 24.38
C ALA A 104 8.33 -11.25 24.06
N ASN A 105 7.72 -10.11 24.42
CA ASN A 105 6.30 -9.81 24.14
C ASN A 105 5.27 -10.77 24.78
N GLU A 106 5.47 -11.18 26.04
CA GLU A 106 4.47 -11.91 26.84
C GLU A 106 3.97 -13.25 26.24
N GLY A 107 4.79 -13.92 25.43
CA GLY A 107 4.53 -15.27 24.92
C GLY A 107 4.03 -15.34 23.48
N SER A 108 4.10 -14.24 22.71
CA SER A 108 3.83 -14.25 21.26
C SER A 108 5.03 -14.69 20.42
N ALA A 109 6.26 -14.57 20.94
CA ALA A 109 7.47 -15.04 20.26
C ALA A 109 8.33 -15.87 21.21
N CYS A 110 8.68 -17.09 20.78
CA CYS A 110 9.56 -17.97 21.54
C CYS A 110 10.98 -17.56 21.17
N VAL A 111 11.67 -16.86 22.06
CA VAL A 111 12.98 -16.28 21.75
C VAL A 111 14.08 -17.33 21.89
N ASP A 112 13.84 -18.35 22.73
CA ASP A 112 14.70 -19.50 22.83
C ASP A 112 13.90 -20.81 23.03
N ASP A 113 14.56 -21.95 22.78
CA ASP A 113 13.98 -23.29 23.00
C ASP A 113 13.51 -23.52 24.44
N SER A 114 13.96 -22.70 25.40
CA SER A 114 13.61 -22.82 26.81
C SER A 114 12.26 -22.18 27.15
N ASP A 115 11.74 -21.33 26.26
CA ASP A 115 10.37 -20.78 26.32
C ASP A 115 9.30 -21.85 25.97
N CYS A 116 9.69 -23.05 25.52
CA CYS A 116 8.78 -24.15 25.20
C CYS A 116 8.63 -25.15 26.37
N THR A 117 7.43 -25.21 26.99
CA THR A 117 7.16 -26.06 28.18
C THR A 117 7.28 -27.57 27.97
N ASP A 118 7.30 -28.04 26.73
CA ASP A 118 7.33 -29.45 26.37
C ASP A 118 8.75 -30.03 26.28
N GLY A 119 9.81 -29.21 26.30
CA GLY A 119 11.20 -29.67 26.37
C GLY A 119 11.61 -30.62 25.24
N THR A 120 10.87 -30.61 24.14
CA THR A 120 11.15 -31.34 22.90
C THR A 120 11.76 -30.39 21.90
N ASP A 121 13.01 -30.69 21.52
CA ASP A 121 13.83 -30.09 20.45
C ASP A 121 13.09 -29.02 19.61
N GLY A 122 13.20 -27.76 20.03
CA GLY A 122 13.02 -26.55 19.21
C GLY A 122 11.63 -26.27 18.63
N THR A 123 10.56 -26.93 19.08
CA THR A 123 9.20 -26.66 18.55
C THR A 123 8.17 -26.59 19.68
N CYS A 124 7.62 -25.39 19.92
CA CYS A 124 6.56 -25.09 20.88
C CYS A 124 5.18 -25.67 20.49
N GLY A 125 5.12 -26.93 20.06
CA GLY A 125 3.89 -27.65 19.73
C GLY A 125 3.04 -27.08 18.58
N GLY A 126 3.58 -26.10 17.84
CA GLY A 126 2.88 -25.42 16.74
C GLY A 126 2.79 -26.25 15.45
N LEU A 127 1.87 -25.87 14.58
CA LEU A 127 1.79 -26.40 13.22
C LEU A 127 2.93 -25.79 12.39
N THR A 128 3.92 -26.60 12.04
CA THR A 128 5.02 -26.21 11.16
C THR A 128 4.64 -26.41 9.70
N LEU A 129 4.87 -25.38 8.88
CA LEU A 129 4.56 -25.35 7.46
C LEU A 129 5.86 -25.13 6.67
N PRO A 130 6.41 -26.18 6.03
CA PRO A 130 7.61 -26.03 5.21
C PRO A 130 7.26 -25.30 3.91
N SER A 131 7.95 -24.18 3.64
CA SER A 131 7.74 -23.33 2.46
C SER A 131 6.26 -22.98 2.26
N PRO A 132 5.65 -22.19 3.16
CA PRO A 132 4.22 -21.97 3.16
C PRO A 132 3.81 -21.37 1.82
N ASN A 133 2.92 -22.09 1.14
CA ASN A 133 2.17 -21.60 0.00
C ASN A 133 0.71 -21.50 0.43
N GLY A 134 0.11 -20.34 0.28
CA GLY A 134 -1.23 -20.11 0.80
C GLY A 134 -1.67 -18.67 0.58
N GLY A 135 -2.63 -18.23 1.38
CA GLY A 135 -2.96 -16.82 1.44
C GLY A 135 -3.30 -16.38 2.85
N VAL A 136 -3.04 -15.10 3.08
CA VAL A 136 -3.40 -14.37 4.29
C VAL A 136 -4.50 -13.40 3.91
N GLN A 137 -5.55 -13.37 4.72
CA GLN A 137 -6.60 -12.36 4.63
C GLN A 137 -6.51 -11.49 5.87
N VAL A 138 -6.40 -10.19 5.64
CA VAL A 138 -6.25 -9.18 6.67
C VAL A 138 -7.50 -8.32 6.70
N ASN A 139 -8.00 -8.06 7.89
CA ASN A 139 -9.09 -7.11 8.12
C ASN A 139 -8.55 -6.02 9.04
N PHE A 140 -8.25 -4.87 8.48
CA PHE A 140 -7.80 -3.69 9.20
C PHE A 140 -8.98 -2.75 9.43
N ILE A 141 -9.13 -2.21 10.64
CA ILE A 141 -10.17 -1.21 10.97
C ILE A 141 -9.48 0.15 10.90
N CYS A 142 -10.05 1.07 10.14
CA CYS A 142 -9.48 2.40 9.94
C CYS A 142 -9.53 3.25 11.22
N ASP A 143 -8.55 4.14 11.38
CA ASP A 143 -8.37 4.93 12.60
C ASP A 143 -9.55 5.87 12.88
N GLY A 144 -10.20 6.37 11.82
CA GLY A 144 -11.43 7.14 11.90
C GLY A 144 -11.21 8.65 12.00
N TRP A 145 -12.09 9.30 12.76
CA TRP A 145 -12.10 10.76 12.92
C TRP A 145 -11.79 11.22 14.34
N ASP A 146 -11.02 10.45 15.08
CA ASP A 146 -10.64 10.82 16.45
C ASP A 146 -9.34 11.60 16.43
N GLU A 147 -9.39 12.92 16.61
CA GLU A 147 -8.18 13.77 16.68
C GLU A 147 -7.17 13.32 17.75
N ARG A 148 -7.62 12.55 18.74
CA ARG A 148 -6.72 11.96 19.75
C ARG A 148 -5.79 10.91 19.16
N GLN A 149 -6.04 10.41 17.95
CA GLN A 149 -5.13 9.50 17.23
C GLN A 149 -3.73 10.11 17.04
N PHE A 150 -3.65 11.45 17.00
CA PHE A 150 -2.37 12.18 16.94
C PHE A 150 -1.67 12.29 18.31
N ASP A 151 -2.31 11.89 19.42
CA ASP A 151 -1.69 11.83 20.74
C ASP A 151 -0.90 10.51 20.89
N PRO A 152 0.43 10.55 21.04
CA PRO A 152 1.24 9.33 21.13
C PRO A 152 0.92 8.48 22.37
N ASP A 153 0.32 9.06 23.40
CA ASP A 153 -0.10 8.36 24.63
C ASP A 153 -1.55 7.82 24.53
N TYR A 154 -2.26 8.09 23.43
CA TYR A 154 -3.62 7.62 23.21
C TYR A 154 -3.63 6.27 22.47
N GLU A 155 -4.18 5.27 23.15
CA GLU A 155 -4.51 3.98 22.54
C GLU A 155 -6.04 3.89 22.45
N ALA A 156 -6.58 4.08 21.25
CA ALA A 156 -8.00 3.82 20.98
C ALA A 156 -8.22 2.33 20.77
N ASP A 157 -9.32 1.82 21.30
CA ASP A 157 -9.86 0.55 20.80
C ASP A 157 -10.38 0.78 19.36
N PRO A 158 -10.04 -0.10 18.39
CA PRO A 158 -10.54 0.03 17.02
C PRO A 158 -12.08 0.06 16.98
N ASP A 159 -12.66 1.05 16.29
CA ASP A 159 -14.12 1.16 16.10
C ASP A 159 -14.51 0.72 14.68
N PRO A 160 -15.23 -0.42 14.51
CA PRO A 160 -15.71 -0.87 13.21
C PRO A 160 -16.59 0.15 12.46
N ALA A 161 -17.12 1.17 13.14
CA ALA A 161 -17.87 2.27 12.51
C ALA A 161 -16.98 3.19 11.65
N ASN A 162 -15.66 3.13 11.82
CA ASN A 162 -14.69 3.89 11.04
C ASN A 162 -14.41 3.30 9.65
N GLY A 163 -15.01 2.14 9.34
CA GLY A 163 -14.75 1.40 8.12
C GLY A 163 -13.59 0.41 8.28
N LYS A 164 -13.27 -0.26 7.18
CA LYS A 164 -12.24 -1.29 7.17
C LYS A 164 -11.55 -1.45 5.82
N ILE A 165 -10.31 -1.91 5.84
CA ILE A 165 -9.56 -2.40 4.68
C ILE A 165 -9.49 -3.93 4.77
N GLU A 166 -9.96 -4.60 3.71
CA GLU A 166 -9.87 -6.05 3.57
C GLU A 166 -8.81 -6.37 2.52
N LEU A 167 -7.63 -6.80 2.98
CA LEU A 167 -6.52 -7.17 2.10
C LEU A 167 -6.40 -8.69 1.99
N THR A 168 -5.99 -9.13 0.81
CA THR A 168 -5.65 -10.51 0.47
C THR A 168 -4.23 -10.51 -0.06
N MET A 169 -3.41 -11.42 0.45
CA MET A 169 -2.04 -11.61 -0.01
C MET A 169 -1.77 -13.12 -0.11
N THR A 170 -0.91 -13.51 -1.04
CA THR A 170 -0.44 -14.89 -1.15
C THR A 170 0.86 -15.07 -0.42
N LEU A 171 1.10 -16.28 0.12
CA LEU A 171 2.44 -16.71 0.50
C LEU A 171 3.02 -17.53 -0.65
N ASP A 172 4.22 -17.17 -1.09
CA ASP A 172 4.95 -17.89 -2.14
C ASP A 172 6.36 -18.18 -1.65
N GLY A 173 6.72 -19.47 -1.56
CA GLY A 173 8.06 -19.88 -1.15
C GLY A 173 8.52 -19.41 0.24
N GLY A 174 7.60 -19.01 1.14
CA GLY A 174 7.93 -18.46 2.46
C GLY A 174 7.97 -16.93 2.53
N GLY A 175 7.82 -16.23 1.41
CA GLY A 175 7.69 -14.77 1.37
C GLY A 175 6.26 -14.30 1.08
N ILE A 176 6.07 -12.98 1.07
CA ILE A 176 4.85 -12.34 0.59
C ILE A 176 4.89 -12.35 -0.94
N GLY A 177 3.85 -12.90 -1.55
CA GLY A 177 3.73 -12.95 -3.00
C GLY A 177 3.62 -11.54 -3.60
N ARG A 178 4.00 -11.43 -4.87
CA ARG A 178 4.09 -10.18 -5.63
C ARG A 178 2.92 -9.21 -5.47
N VAL A 179 1.67 -9.68 -5.45
CA VAL A 179 0.49 -8.81 -5.43
C VAL A 179 -0.23 -8.95 -4.10
N VAL A 180 -0.51 -7.81 -3.46
CA VAL A 180 -1.49 -7.69 -2.37
C VAL A 180 -2.69 -6.94 -2.92
N TRP A 181 -3.91 -7.43 -2.71
CA TRP A 181 -5.10 -6.81 -3.28
C TRP A 181 -6.30 -6.94 -2.36
N GLY A 182 -7.25 -6.02 -2.50
CA GLY A 182 -8.34 -5.93 -1.54
C GLY A 182 -9.33 -4.83 -1.84
N THR A 183 -10.12 -4.50 -0.83
CA THR A 183 -11.08 -3.41 -0.88
C THR A 183 -11.09 -2.66 0.44
N ALA A 184 -11.19 -1.33 0.36
CA ALA A 184 -11.54 -0.50 1.49
C ALA A 184 -13.03 -0.16 1.45
N ALA A 185 -13.70 -0.29 2.58
CA ALA A 185 -15.12 -0.05 2.73
C ALA A 185 -15.37 0.97 3.84
N ASN A 186 -15.79 2.16 3.43
CA ASN A 186 -16.11 3.32 4.25
C ASN A 186 -14.97 3.70 5.20
N CYS A 187 -13.72 3.51 4.79
CA CYS A 187 -12.58 3.92 5.61
C CYS A 187 -12.56 5.42 5.76
N ARG A 188 -12.29 5.87 6.98
CA ARG A 188 -12.36 7.26 7.41
C ARG A 188 -11.07 7.64 8.08
N TYR A 189 -10.61 8.84 7.76
CA TYR A 189 -9.32 9.38 8.20
C TYR A 189 -9.47 10.87 8.52
N LEU A 190 -8.59 11.39 9.38
CA LEU A 190 -8.38 12.81 9.52
C LEU A 190 -7.07 13.17 8.86
N VAL A 191 -7.12 14.08 7.90
CA VAL A 191 -5.93 14.62 7.25
C VAL A 191 -5.61 15.96 7.91
N PRO A 192 -4.45 16.13 8.56
CA PRO A 192 -3.98 17.43 9.04
C PRO A 192 -3.94 18.46 7.90
N GLY A 193 -4.50 19.65 8.11
CA GLY A 193 -4.48 20.68 7.07
C GLY A 193 -3.13 21.40 6.91
N GLU A 194 -2.21 21.24 7.87
CA GLU A 194 -0.83 21.72 7.82
C GLU A 194 -0.03 21.00 8.91
N GLY A 195 1.10 20.38 8.53
CA GLY A 195 1.99 19.64 9.45
C GLY A 195 1.40 18.30 9.90
N ASP A 196 1.85 17.79 11.04
CA ASP A 196 1.56 16.41 11.46
C ASP A 196 0.32 16.27 12.38
N THR A 197 -0.42 17.37 12.64
CA THR A 197 -1.53 17.38 13.61
C THR A 197 -2.63 18.38 13.26
N CYS A 198 -3.83 18.22 13.83
CA CYS A 198 -4.95 19.15 13.64
C CYS A 198 -4.79 20.53 14.31
N GLU A 199 -3.68 20.84 14.97
CA GLU A 199 -3.61 22.03 15.85
C GLU A 199 -3.53 23.37 15.10
N ALA A 200 -2.82 23.43 13.97
CA ALA A 200 -2.48 24.69 13.29
C ALA A 200 -3.53 25.10 12.24
N ALA A 201 -3.87 24.19 11.33
CA ALA A 201 -4.79 24.42 10.22
C ALA A 201 -6.11 23.65 10.35
N GLY A 202 -6.30 22.90 11.44
CA GLY A 202 -7.42 21.97 11.60
C GLY A 202 -7.16 20.66 10.88
N CYS A 203 -8.20 19.83 10.79
CA CYS A 203 -8.19 18.58 10.04
C CYS A 203 -9.35 18.55 9.03
N PHE A 204 -9.13 17.78 7.96
CA PHE A 204 -10.13 17.45 6.98
C PHE A 204 -10.58 16.01 7.21
N GLU A 205 -11.89 15.76 7.15
CA GLU A 205 -12.41 14.40 7.18
C GLU A 205 -12.26 13.82 5.76
N ALA A 206 -11.42 12.80 5.62
CA ALA A 206 -11.26 12.04 4.39
C ALA A 206 -11.95 10.68 4.52
N SER A 207 -12.37 10.14 3.39
CA SER A 207 -12.89 8.79 3.31
C SER A 207 -12.55 8.13 2.00
N TYR A 208 -12.36 6.81 2.04
CA TYR A 208 -12.11 6.00 0.85
C TYR A 208 -13.03 4.79 0.78
N ASN A 209 -13.55 4.56 -0.43
CA ASN A 209 -14.36 3.40 -0.80
C ASN A 209 -13.91 2.89 -2.16
N GLY A 210 -13.23 1.75 -2.21
CA GLY A 210 -12.66 1.29 -3.48
C GLY A 210 -11.88 -0.01 -3.39
N GLY A 211 -11.45 -0.48 -4.55
CA GLY A 211 -10.46 -1.53 -4.70
C GLY A 211 -9.04 -0.98 -4.54
N VAL A 212 -8.16 -1.81 -4.02
CA VAL A 212 -6.72 -1.53 -4.01
C VAL A 212 -5.96 -2.76 -4.45
N ALA A 213 -4.94 -2.56 -5.26
CA ALA A 213 -3.94 -3.56 -5.57
C ALA A 213 -2.55 -2.94 -5.48
N VAL A 214 -1.62 -3.71 -4.91
CA VAL A 214 -0.26 -3.31 -4.59
C VAL A 214 0.67 -4.35 -5.23
N ASP A 215 1.44 -3.94 -6.23
CA ASP A 215 2.51 -4.74 -6.83
C ASP A 215 3.82 -4.45 -6.08
N LEU A 216 4.30 -5.44 -5.35
CA LEU A 216 5.59 -5.41 -4.63
C LEU A 216 6.77 -5.77 -5.56
N GLY A 217 6.51 -6.05 -6.85
CA GLY A 217 7.51 -6.47 -7.82
C GLY A 217 7.69 -7.98 -7.89
N ASP A 218 8.70 -8.53 -7.23
CA ASP A 218 8.91 -9.97 -7.11
C ASP A 218 8.32 -10.48 -5.77
N THR A 219 8.42 -11.78 -5.50
CA THR A 219 8.09 -12.33 -4.19
C THR A 219 9.05 -11.74 -3.15
N VAL A 220 8.50 -11.13 -2.10
CA VAL A 220 9.24 -10.42 -1.05
C VAL A 220 9.57 -11.38 0.10
N PRO A 221 10.85 -11.69 0.36
CA PRO A 221 11.30 -12.42 1.54
C PRO A 221 10.87 -11.71 2.84
N LEU A 222 10.73 -12.47 3.93
CA LEU A 222 10.29 -11.91 5.21
C LEU A 222 11.32 -10.95 5.84
N ASP A 223 12.59 -11.06 5.47
CA ASP A 223 13.70 -10.22 5.94
C ASP A 223 14.00 -9.03 5.01
N GLU A 224 13.29 -8.91 3.88
CA GLU A 224 13.45 -7.78 2.95
C GLU A 224 12.61 -6.59 3.41
N ASP A 225 13.23 -5.42 3.51
CA ASP A 225 12.55 -4.20 3.91
C ASP A 225 11.64 -3.69 2.79
N ILE A 226 10.32 -3.87 2.95
CA ILE A 226 9.31 -3.41 1.98
C ILE A 226 9.42 -1.90 1.72
N THR A 227 9.88 -1.11 2.69
CA THR A 227 9.99 0.35 2.51
C THR A 227 11.06 0.72 1.48
N GLU A 228 12.03 -0.15 1.23
CA GLU A 228 13.07 0.07 0.23
C GLU A 228 12.63 -0.33 -1.20
N LEU A 229 11.49 -1.00 -1.34
CA LEU A 229 10.95 -1.47 -2.62
C LEU A 229 10.28 -0.33 -3.39
N LEU A 230 10.35 -0.40 -4.72
CA LEU A 230 9.49 0.41 -5.58
C LEU A 230 8.16 -0.32 -5.72
N VAL A 231 7.15 0.17 -5.02
CA VAL A 231 5.82 -0.44 -4.97
C VAL A 231 4.90 0.26 -5.96
N THR A 232 4.10 -0.50 -6.72
CA THR A 232 3.07 0.08 -7.60
C THR A 232 1.68 -0.08 -6.99
N PHE A 233 1.02 1.02 -6.73
CA PHE A 233 -0.40 1.05 -6.37
C PHE A 233 -1.28 1.15 -7.61
N VAL A 234 -2.41 0.45 -7.57
CA VAL A 234 -3.53 0.58 -8.49
C VAL A 234 -4.78 0.71 -7.65
N VAL A 235 -5.43 1.87 -7.73
CA VAL A 235 -6.56 2.24 -6.90
C VAL A 235 -7.73 2.63 -7.78
N ASP A 236 -8.90 2.08 -7.47
CA ASP A 236 -10.17 2.38 -8.14
C ASP A 236 -11.23 2.56 -7.06
N GLY A 237 -11.85 3.72 -6.99
CA GLY A 237 -12.82 3.99 -5.96
C GLY A 237 -13.31 5.42 -5.93
N VAL A 238 -13.74 5.83 -4.74
CA VAL A 238 -14.23 7.16 -4.45
C VAL A 238 -13.52 7.67 -3.21
N ILE A 239 -12.87 8.82 -3.35
CA ILE A 239 -12.35 9.60 -2.24
C ILE A 239 -13.37 10.70 -1.94
N GLY A 240 -13.78 10.78 -0.68
CA GLY A 240 -14.66 11.82 -0.18
C GLY A 240 -13.91 12.68 0.82
N PHE A 241 -13.79 13.97 0.54
CA PHE A 241 -13.37 14.96 1.51
C PHE A 241 -14.61 15.70 2.03
N ASP A 242 -14.82 15.73 3.34
CA ASP A 242 -15.77 16.62 4.00
C ASP A 242 -14.95 17.59 4.87
N PRO A 243 -14.52 18.74 4.30
CA PRO A 243 -13.98 19.80 5.14
C PRO A 243 -15.08 20.20 6.11
N ILE A 244 -14.86 20.07 7.43
CA ILE A 244 -15.85 20.32 8.47
C ILE A 244 -16.69 21.57 8.16
N GLY A 245 -17.92 21.37 7.63
CA GLY A 245 -18.86 22.44 7.29
C GLY A 245 -18.89 22.93 5.83
N VAL A 246 -18.29 22.22 4.88
CA VAL A 246 -18.36 22.46 3.43
C VAL A 246 -18.75 21.15 2.76
N ASP A 247 -19.83 21.13 1.97
CA ASP A 247 -20.21 19.94 1.17
C ASP A 247 -19.11 19.65 0.13
N GLY A 248 -18.09 18.87 0.51
CA GLY A 248 -17.10 18.38 -0.42
C GLY A 248 -17.73 17.34 -1.33
N SER A 249 -17.51 17.49 -2.63
CA SER A 249 -18.03 16.53 -3.60
C SER A 249 -17.10 15.32 -3.63
N PRO A 250 -17.62 14.10 -3.46
CA PRO A 250 -16.81 12.91 -3.67
C PRO A 250 -16.31 12.90 -5.11
N PHE A 251 -15.07 12.47 -5.32
CA PHE A 251 -14.52 12.27 -6.65
C PHE A 251 -14.12 10.81 -6.83
N ALA A 252 -14.31 10.33 -8.05
CA ALA A 252 -13.84 9.02 -8.44
C ALA A 252 -12.33 9.07 -8.66
N ILE A 253 -11.63 8.08 -8.15
CA ILE A 253 -10.21 7.86 -8.42
C ILE A 253 -10.09 6.55 -9.20
N ASP A 254 -9.36 6.59 -10.31
CA ASP A 254 -8.94 5.42 -11.09
C ASP A 254 -7.50 5.70 -11.50
N GLN A 255 -6.58 5.48 -10.57
CA GLN A 255 -5.22 5.97 -10.63
C GLN A 255 -4.24 4.85 -10.33
N SER A 256 -3.11 4.87 -11.02
CA SER A 256 -1.93 4.12 -10.61
C SER A 256 -0.78 5.07 -10.32
N PHE A 257 -0.03 4.76 -9.27
CA PHE A 257 1.22 5.44 -8.94
C PHE A 257 2.25 4.43 -8.41
N ARG A 258 3.53 4.79 -8.49
CA ARG A 258 4.65 4.07 -7.89
C ARG A 258 5.28 4.95 -6.83
N VAL A 259 5.65 4.34 -5.72
CA VAL A 259 6.32 5.02 -4.61
C VAL A 259 7.39 4.11 -4.02
N LYS A 260 8.44 4.72 -3.48
CA LYS A 260 9.41 4.05 -2.63
C LYS A 260 9.37 4.73 -1.27
N LEU A 261 8.84 4.07 -0.24
CA LEU A 261 8.61 4.71 1.07
C LEU A 261 9.88 5.25 1.72
N ALA A 262 10.99 4.52 1.61
CA ALA A 262 12.29 4.96 2.13
C ALA A 262 12.84 6.22 1.42
N ASP A 263 12.22 6.63 0.31
CA ASP A 263 12.57 7.80 -0.48
C ASP A 263 11.32 8.66 -0.67
N THR A 264 11.09 9.58 0.28
CA THR A 264 9.96 10.55 0.27
C THR A 264 9.85 11.35 -1.03
N ASP A 265 10.91 11.30 -1.83
CA ASP A 265 11.10 12.05 -3.04
C ASP A 265 10.77 11.25 -4.32
N GLY A 266 10.27 10.00 -4.24
CA GLY A 266 10.22 9.03 -5.36
C GLY A 266 8.85 8.67 -5.94
N LEU A 267 7.93 9.62 -6.12
CA LEU A 267 6.59 9.38 -6.67
C LEU A 267 6.60 9.32 -8.22
N GLU A 268 6.02 8.28 -8.82
CA GLU A 268 5.68 8.23 -10.25
C GLU A 268 4.17 8.03 -10.43
N ILE A 269 3.51 8.83 -11.27
CA ILE A 269 2.08 8.74 -11.57
C ILE A 269 1.92 8.29 -13.01
N LEU A 270 1.11 7.25 -13.25
CA LEU A 270 0.71 6.85 -14.60
C LEU A 270 -0.48 7.70 -15.04
N VAL A 271 -0.27 8.57 -16.03
CA VAL A 271 -1.31 9.42 -16.59
C VAL A 271 -1.89 8.74 -17.82
N ASP A 272 -3.21 8.55 -17.84
CA ASP A 272 -3.96 8.00 -18.96
C ASP A 272 -4.82 9.09 -19.59
N ILE A 273 -4.57 9.39 -20.87
CA ILE A 273 -5.28 10.39 -21.66
C ILE A 273 -6.12 9.74 -22.78
N GLY A 274 -6.18 8.41 -22.81
CA GLY A 274 -6.92 7.66 -23.82
C GLY A 274 -8.43 7.71 -23.59
N GLU A 275 -9.22 7.47 -24.66
CA GLU A 275 -10.66 7.22 -24.52
C GLU A 275 -10.95 5.86 -23.87
N GLN A 276 -10.01 4.90 -24.02
CA GLN A 276 -10.04 3.60 -23.39
C GLN A 276 -8.90 3.47 -22.36
N PRO A 277 -9.12 2.71 -21.27
CA PRO A 277 -8.09 2.49 -20.26
C PRO A 277 -6.79 1.95 -20.86
N LEU A 278 -5.70 2.62 -20.51
CA LEU A 278 -4.31 2.36 -20.88
C LEU A 278 -4.01 2.45 -22.39
N GLU A 279 -4.87 3.13 -23.17
CA GLU A 279 -4.67 3.32 -24.61
C GLU A 279 -3.53 4.33 -24.89
N GLU A 280 -3.59 5.49 -24.23
CA GLU A 280 -2.62 6.58 -24.40
C GLU A 280 -2.08 7.00 -23.03
N THR A 281 -0.90 6.51 -22.68
CA THR A 281 -0.32 6.72 -21.35
C THR A 281 1.05 7.36 -21.37
N PHE A 282 1.35 8.14 -20.33
CA PHE A 282 2.69 8.59 -19.99
C PHE A 282 2.90 8.55 -18.48
N THR A 283 4.16 8.59 -18.05
CA THR A 283 4.51 8.61 -16.62
C THR A 283 4.98 10.01 -16.26
N TYR A 284 4.35 10.62 -15.27
CA TYR A 284 4.89 11.80 -14.60
C TYR A 284 5.66 11.36 -13.36
N PHE A 285 6.78 11.99 -13.03
CA PHE A 285 7.57 11.63 -11.86
C PHE A 285 8.07 12.84 -11.09
N PHE A 286 8.11 12.67 -9.77
CA PHE A 286 8.69 13.56 -8.78
C PHE A 286 9.91 12.83 -8.21
N ARG A 287 11.07 13.50 -8.25
CA ARG A 287 12.39 12.99 -7.83
C ARG A 287 13.17 14.08 -7.14
N GLY A 288 12.91 14.23 -5.85
CA GLY A 288 13.38 15.33 -5.02
C GLY A 288 12.90 16.64 -5.60
N THR A 289 13.82 17.57 -5.87
CA THR A 289 13.45 18.84 -6.51
C THR A 289 13.26 18.73 -8.03
N THR A 290 13.34 17.53 -8.60
CA THR A 290 13.20 17.33 -10.06
C THR A 290 11.84 16.76 -10.37
N GLN A 291 11.09 17.43 -11.24
CA GLN A 291 9.89 16.90 -11.84
C GLN A 291 10.15 16.59 -13.31
N GLY A 292 9.44 15.61 -13.86
CA GLY A 292 9.61 15.25 -15.25
C GLY A 292 8.55 14.29 -15.73
N LEU A 293 8.60 14.02 -17.03
CA LEU A 293 7.69 13.07 -17.65
C LEU A 293 8.42 12.15 -18.61
N ARG A 294 7.96 10.92 -18.70
CA ARG A 294 8.38 9.88 -19.64
C ARG A 294 7.20 9.54 -20.54
N ALA A 295 7.36 9.80 -21.82
CA ALA A 295 6.36 9.57 -22.86
C ALA A 295 6.99 8.85 -24.06
N ARG A 296 6.18 8.46 -25.05
CA ARG A 296 6.65 7.79 -26.27
C ARG A 296 7.69 8.63 -27.03
N ASN A 297 7.56 9.95 -26.98
CA ASN A 297 8.43 10.91 -27.67
C ASN A 297 9.69 11.28 -26.89
N GLY A 298 9.88 10.80 -25.64
CA GLY A 298 11.11 11.02 -24.90
C GLY A 298 10.90 11.13 -23.38
N THR A 299 11.97 11.54 -22.70
CA THR A 299 11.94 11.90 -21.29
C THR A 299 12.31 13.36 -21.17
N PHE A 300 11.51 14.12 -20.43
CA PHE A 300 11.65 15.56 -20.28
C PHE A 300 11.71 15.92 -18.80
N ARG A 301 12.49 16.94 -18.46
CA ARG A 301 12.41 17.62 -17.17
C ARG A 301 11.34 18.70 -17.28
N CYS A 302 10.36 18.64 -16.43
CA CYS A 302 9.24 19.56 -16.46
C CYS A 302 9.22 20.36 -15.17
N ASP A 303 8.72 21.58 -15.26
CA ASP A 303 8.46 22.45 -14.13
C ASP A 303 7.00 22.87 -14.25
N LEU A 304 6.17 22.44 -13.30
CA LEU A 304 4.74 22.74 -13.32
C LEU A 304 4.46 24.22 -12.99
N GLU A 305 5.32 24.88 -12.21
CA GLU A 305 5.17 26.31 -11.89
C GLU A 305 5.55 27.18 -13.09
N ASP A 306 6.68 26.87 -13.73
CA ASP A 306 7.16 27.59 -14.91
C ASP A 306 6.47 27.15 -16.22
N MET A 307 5.61 26.13 -16.14
CA MET A 307 4.83 25.56 -17.25
C MET A 307 5.70 25.21 -18.48
N VAL A 308 6.85 24.60 -18.23
CA VAL A 308 7.85 24.29 -19.26
C VAL A 308 8.42 22.89 -19.10
N CYS A 309 8.58 22.19 -20.22
CA CYS A 309 9.34 20.95 -20.30
C CYS A 309 10.59 21.14 -21.16
N SER A 310 11.68 20.51 -20.74
CA SER A 310 13.01 20.64 -21.34
C SER A 310 13.73 19.29 -21.45
N ASP A 311 14.67 19.20 -22.38
CA ASP A 311 15.62 18.11 -22.52
C ASP A 311 17.07 18.62 -22.41
N ASP A 312 18.06 17.76 -22.65
CA ASP A 312 19.49 18.14 -22.60
C ASP A 312 19.87 19.23 -23.63
N SER A 313 19.02 19.50 -24.63
CA SER A 313 19.21 20.53 -25.65
C SER A 313 18.53 21.86 -25.31
N GLY A 314 17.63 21.89 -24.32
CA GLY A 314 16.93 23.09 -23.85
C GLY A 314 15.40 22.90 -23.75
N PRO A 315 14.63 24.00 -23.70
CA PRO A 315 13.16 23.94 -23.68
C PRO A 315 12.61 23.25 -24.93
N VAL A 316 11.70 22.29 -24.73
CA VAL A 316 11.05 21.51 -25.80
C VAL A 316 9.65 22.07 -26.08
N PHE A 317 8.86 22.27 -25.03
CA PHE A 317 7.52 22.87 -25.12
C PHE A 317 7.14 23.54 -23.80
N SER A 318 6.13 24.41 -23.86
CA SER A 318 5.52 25.09 -22.72
C SER A 318 4.00 25.11 -22.89
N TRP A 319 3.26 25.30 -21.81
CA TRP A 319 1.80 25.40 -21.83
C TRP A 319 1.32 26.67 -21.12
N GLN A 320 0.01 26.96 -21.22
CA GLN A 320 -0.67 28.12 -20.61
C GLN A 320 -2.07 27.75 -20.15
#